data_AF-A0A7K1V2K7-F1
#
_entry.id   AF-A0A7K1V2K7-F1
#
_cell.length_a   1.000
_cell.length_b   1.000
_cell.length_c   1.000
_cell.angle_alpha   90.00
_cell.angle_beta   90.00
_cell.angle_gamma   90.00
#
_symmetry.space_group_name_H-M   'P 1'
#
loop_
_entity.id
_entity.type
_entity.pdbx_description
1 polymer ?
#
loop_
_entity_poly.entity_id
_entity_poly.type
_entity_poly.pdbx_seq_one_letter_code
_entity_poly.pdbx_strand_id
1 'polypeptide(L)'
;MDAIDNHTVPILIGFGLAMVLQNIAMVKAVVMTRREGWISIPLPCTYLWLAHDFGVVVRFHTWFHRYHHWFLKLFWLGLLIAFLIELVFLAQASRVGRAEYLPRGTQAQWNALLFGGAAIAILCWEYQKTIWADPLYQALASTTLYVIPLFVVPLILRRRSPIAQSPVIYGSFAAMVPLWWAVTVGAYGGPFRSWQYLASGIVAFTTLTTLTWWIHRLRSTEPVPRPTLCDVR
;
A
#
# COMPACT_ATOMS: atom_id res chain seq x y z
N MET A 1 -23.69 -10.52 5.93
CA MET A 1 -23.55 -9.28 6.71
C MET A 1 -23.64 -9.60 8.20
N ASP A 2 -24.48 -10.55 8.59
CA ASP A 2 -24.62 -11.05 9.97
C ASP A 2 -23.30 -11.43 10.66
N ALA A 3 -22.34 -12.01 9.92
CA ALA A 3 -21.01 -12.30 10.45
C ALA A 3 -20.25 -11.05 10.90
N ILE A 4 -20.43 -9.91 10.21
CA ILE A 4 -19.84 -8.62 10.57
C ILE A 4 -20.56 -8.03 11.78
N ASP A 5 -21.89 -8.08 11.80
CA ASP A 5 -22.68 -7.52 12.90
C ASP A 5 -22.41 -8.25 14.23
N ASN A 6 -22.29 -9.58 14.19
CA ASN A 6 -21.96 -10.40 15.37
C ASN A 6 -20.54 -10.18 15.89
N HIS A 7 -19.66 -9.54 15.09
CA HIS A 7 -18.26 -9.27 15.43
C HIS A 7 -17.94 -7.78 15.33
N THR A 8 -18.92 -6.90 15.54
CA THR A 8 -18.79 -5.46 15.37
C THR A 8 -17.59 -4.87 16.13
N VAL A 9 -17.46 -5.19 17.42
CA VAL A 9 -16.39 -4.66 18.28
C VAL A 9 -14.99 -5.09 17.81
N PRO A 10 -14.67 -6.39 17.64
CA PRO A 10 -13.35 -6.79 17.17
C PRO A 10 -13.04 -6.27 15.75
N ILE A 11 -14.05 -6.14 14.87
CA ILE A 11 -13.87 -5.54 13.53
C ILE A 11 -13.48 -4.07 13.64
N LEU A 12 -14.22 -3.29 14.44
CA LEU A 12 -13.94 -1.85 14.64
C LEU A 12 -12.56 -1.63 15.23
N ILE A 13 -12.16 -2.42 16.23
CA ILE A 13 -10.84 -2.31 16.85
C ILE A 13 -9.76 -2.74 15.86
N GLY A 14 -9.85 -3.93 15.29
CA GLY A 14 -8.80 -4.48 14.45
C GLY A 14 -8.59 -3.69 13.16
N PHE A 15 -9.65 -3.46 12.39
CA PHE A 15 -9.53 -2.64 11.18
C PHE A 15 -9.34 -1.17 11.47
N GLY A 16 -9.94 -0.61 12.54
CA GLY A 16 -9.69 0.78 12.93
C GLY A 16 -8.23 1.03 13.26
N LEU A 17 -7.60 0.17 14.06
CA LEU A 17 -6.17 0.25 14.35
C LEU A 17 -5.31 0.02 13.10
N ALA A 18 -5.69 -0.93 12.24
CA ALA A 18 -5.00 -1.15 10.97
C ALA A 18 -5.03 0.10 10.08
N MET A 19 -6.18 0.79 9.98
CA MET A 19 -6.31 2.06 9.24
C MET A 19 -5.46 3.18 9.86
N VAL A 20 -5.38 3.28 11.18
CA VAL A 20 -4.51 4.26 11.84
C VAL A 20 -3.04 4.02 11.48
N LEU A 21 -2.58 2.76 11.57
CA LEU A 21 -1.22 2.37 11.21
C LEU A 21 -0.93 2.63 9.72
N GLN A 22 -1.88 2.33 8.84
CA GLN A 22 -1.78 2.64 7.41
C GLN A 22 -1.58 4.13 7.19
N ASN A 23 -2.38 4.98 7.84
CA ASN A 23 -2.27 6.43 7.73
C ASN A 23 -0.92 6.94 8.24
N ILE A 24 -0.43 6.41 9.37
CA ILE A 24 0.92 6.74 9.87
C ILE A 24 1.98 6.39 8.83
N ALA A 25 1.93 5.19 8.25
CA ALA A 25 2.87 4.75 7.22
C ALA A 25 2.82 5.66 5.99
N MET A 26 1.61 5.93 5.47
CA MET A 26 1.43 6.72 4.26
C MET A 26 1.84 8.17 4.44
N VAL A 27 1.40 8.83 5.53
CA VAL A 27 1.82 10.22 5.84
C VAL A 27 3.32 10.29 6.04
N LYS A 28 3.92 9.32 6.74
CA LYS A 28 5.38 9.27 6.89
C LYS A 28 6.06 9.19 5.53
N ALA A 29 5.59 8.35 4.62
CA ALA A 29 6.14 8.23 3.28
C ALA A 29 6.04 9.57 2.50
N VAL A 30 4.90 10.27 2.58
CA VAL A 30 4.73 11.61 1.98
C VAL A 30 5.79 12.57 2.52
N VAL A 31 5.95 12.63 3.84
CA VAL A 31 6.92 13.52 4.51
C VAL A 31 8.35 13.16 4.09
N MET A 32 8.69 11.88 4.05
CA MET A 32 10.01 11.40 3.63
C MET A 32 10.32 11.82 2.19
N THR A 33 9.38 11.66 1.26
CA THR A 33 9.57 12.09 -0.13
C THR A 33 9.69 13.60 -0.27
N ARG A 34 8.88 14.39 0.46
CA ARG A 34 9.03 15.86 0.46
C ARG A 34 10.39 16.30 0.98
N ARG A 35 10.86 15.69 2.07
CA ARG A 35 12.11 16.06 2.73
C ARG A 35 13.34 15.66 1.92
N GLU A 36 13.34 14.43 1.40
CA GLU A 36 14.54 13.84 0.82
C GLU A 36 14.57 13.95 -0.72
N GLY A 37 13.45 14.26 -1.36
CA GLY A 37 13.38 14.46 -2.82
C GLY A 37 13.43 13.17 -3.63
N TRP A 38 13.19 12.02 -2.99
CA TRP A 38 13.14 10.69 -3.61
C TRP A 38 11.80 10.02 -3.27
N ILE A 39 11.29 9.19 -4.18
CA ILE A 39 10.05 8.44 -3.92
C ILE A 39 10.26 7.44 -2.77
N SER A 40 9.37 7.49 -1.78
CA SER A 40 9.42 6.63 -0.60
C SER A 40 8.79 5.28 -0.90
N ILE A 41 7.58 5.31 -1.46
CA ILE A 41 6.83 4.13 -1.89
C ILE A 41 7.21 3.77 -3.34
N PRO A 42 7.52 2.49 -3.65
CA PRO A 42 7.71 2.05 -5.01
C PRO A 42 6.46 2.23 -5.88
N LEU A 43 6.63 2.63 -7.14
CA LEU A 43 5.50 2.85 -8.06
C LEU A 43 4.51 1.69 -8.18
N PRO A 44 4.94 0.42 -8.25
CA PRO A 44 3.97 -0.68 -8.35
C PRO A 44 3.01 -0.74 -7.15
N CYS A 45 3.48 -0.42 -5.94
CA CYS A 45 2.63 -0.33 -4.77
C CYS A 45 1.63 0.82 -4.91
N THR A 46 2.09 2.00 -5.32
CA THR A 46 1.21 3.16 -5.57
C THR A 46 0.15 2.84 -6.62
N TYR A 47 0.49 2.14 -7.70
CA TYR A 47 -0.48 1.75 -8.73
C TYR A 47 -1.51 0.75 -8.24
N LEU A 48 -1.08 -0.28 -7.49
CA LEU A 48 -1.98 -1.28 -6.93
C LEU A 48 -2.96 -0.67 -5.95
N TRP A 49 -2.49 0.18 -5.03
CA TRP A 49 -3.35 0.87 -4.08
C TRP A 49 -4.30 1.84 -4.78
N LEU A 50 -3.80 2.65 -5.72
CA LEU A 50 -4.63 3.59 -6.48
C LEU A 50 -5.74 2.87 -7.22
N ALA A 51 -5.42 1.74 -7.87
CA ALA A 51 -6.41 0.93 -8.58
C ALA A 51 -7.47 0.35 -7.64
N HIS A 52 -7.03 -0.16 -6.48
CA HIS A 52 -7.90 -0.69 -5.44
C HIS A 52 -8.89 0.36 -4.95
N ASP A 53 -8.36 1.47 -4.44
CA ASP A 53 -9.10 2.48 -3.71
C ASP A 53 -10.00 3.28 -4.65
N PHE A 54 -9.51 3.61 -5.85
CA PHE A 54 -10.34 4.21 -6.90
C PHE A 54 -11.57 3.34 -7.17
N GLY A 55 -11.37 2.02 -7.33
CA GLY A 55 -12.44 1.07 -7.59
C GLY A 55 -13.52 1.05 -6.50
N VAL A 56 -13.14 1.24 -5.23
CA VAL A 56 -14.10 1.36 -4.14
C VAL A 56 -14.76 2.75 -4.15
N VAL A 57 -13.98 3.83 -4.26
CA VAL A 57 -14.46 5.20 -4.15
C VAL A 57 -15.53 5.52 -5.20
N VAL A 58 -15.31 5.17 -6.47
CA VAL A 58 -16.25 5.47 -7.57
C VAL A 58 -17.59 4.73 -7.46
N ARG A 59 -17.67 3.70 -6.61
CA ARG A 59 -18.86 2.85 -6.43
C ARG A 59 -19.73 3.28 -5.25
N PHE A 60 -19.79 4.57 -4.95
CA PHE A 60 -20.58 5.13 -3.84
C PHE A 60 -21.99 4.54 -3.74
N HIS A 61 -22.73 4.47 -4.86
CA HIS A 61 -24.09 3.93 -4.87
C HIS A 61 -24.15 2.47 -4.38
N THR A 62 -23.18 1.63 -4.74
CA THR A 62 -23.10 0.24 -4.29
C THR A 62 -22.98 0.13 -2.78
N TRP A 63 -22.13 0.94 -2.16
CA TRP A 63 -21.87 0.86 -0.72
C TRP A 63 -22.98 1.49 0.11
N PHE A 64 -23.49 2.64 -0.34
CA PHE A 64 -24.45 3.42 0.43
C PHE A 64 -25.90 3.01 0.18
N HIS A 65 -26.25 2.52 -1.02
CA HIS A 65 -27.64 2.23 -1.38
C HIS A 65 -27.90 0.73 -1.59
N ARG A 66 -26.97 -0.01 -2.22
CA ARG A 66 -27.18 -1.45 -2.48
C ARG A 66 -26.91 -2.31 -1.25
N TYR A 67 -25.73 -2.18 -0.64
CA TYR A 67 -25.40 -2.96 0.56
C TYR A 67 -25.93 -2.30 1.84
N HIS A 68 -25.96 -0.97 1.88
CA HIS A 68 -26.50 -0.17 2.99
C HIS A 68 -26.03 -0.65 4.39
N HIS A 69 -24.74 -0.99 4.52
CA HIS A 69 -24.19 -1.53 5.76
C HIS A 69 -23.20 -0.56 6.41
N TRP A 70 -23.25 -0.39 7.73
CA TRP A 70 -22.40 0.55 8.47
C TRP A 70 -20.91 0.31 8.19
N PHE A 71 -20.49 -0.96 8.21
CA PHE A 71 -19.12 -1.37 7.97
C PHE A 71 -18.60 -0.91 6.61
N LEU A 72 -19.39 -1.12 5.55
CA LEU A 72 -18.98 -0.75 4.19
C LEU A 72 -18.94 0.77 3.99
N LYS A 73 -19.80 1.53 4.68
CA LYS A 73 -19.75 3.00 4.68
C LYS A 73 -18.48 3.52 5.35
N LEU A 74 -18.10 2.94 6.49
CA LEU A 74 -16.84 3.28 7.18
C LEU A 74 -15.61 2.85 6.39
N PHE A 75 -15.64 1.65 5.80
CA PHE A 75 -14.58 1.14 4.94
C PHE A 75 -14.38 2.04 3.72
N TRP A 76 -15.47 2.45 3.06
CA TRP A 76 -15.41 3.42 1.96
C TRP A 76 -14.80 4.75 2.40
N LEU A 77 -15.15 5.26 3.58
CA LEU A 77 -14.55 6.50 4.10
C LEU A 77 -13.05 6.34 4.36
N GLY A 78 -12.62 5.22 4.93
CA GLY A 78 -11.19 4.92 5.13
C GLY A 78 -10.44 4.87 3.81
N LEU A 79 -10.99 4.21 2.79
CA LEU A 79 -10.38 4.12 1.46
C LEU A 79 -10.45 5.44 0.68
N LEU A 80 -11.44 6.30 0.92
CA LEU A 80 -11.42 7.66 0.37
C LEU A 80 -10.21 8.44 0.90
N ILE A 81 -9.90 8.34 2.19
CA ILE A 81 -8.74 9.02 2.78
C ILE A 81 -7.44 8.46 2.17
N ALA A 82 -7.31 7.13 2.08
CA ALA A 82 -6.14 6.49 1.46
C ALA A 82 -5.98 6.88 -0.02
N PHE A 83 -7.06 6.85 -0.80
CA PHE A 83 -7.08 7.32 -2.19
C PHE A 83 -6.56 8.76 -2.33
N LEU A 84 -7.02 9.69 -1.48
CA LEU A 84 -6.55 11.08 -1.51
C LEU A 84 -5.05 11.18 -1.24
N ILE A 85 -4.51 10.35 -0.34
CA ILE A 85 -3.06 10.29 -0.08
C ILE A 85 -2.31 9.65 -1.27
N GLU A 86 -2.90 8.67 -1.95
CA GLU A 86 -2.30 8.08 -3.15
C GLU A 86 -2.22 9.04 -4.32
N LEU A 87 -3.21 9.94 -4.47
CA LEU A 87 -3.09 11.06 -5.40
C LEU A 87 -1.89 11.96 -5.05
N VAL A 88 -1.58 12.13 -3.76
CA VAL A 88 -0.36 12.82 -3.33
C VAL A 88 0.88 12.02 -3.71
N PHE A 89 0.90 10.70 -3.54
CA PHE A 89 2.01 9.85 -3.98
C PHE A 89 2.22 9.95 -5.49
N LEU A 90 1.15 9.92 -6.28
CA LEU A 90 1.23 10.05 -7.73
C LEU A 90 1.75 11.44 -8.14
N ALA A 91 1.29 12.49 -7.47
CA ALA A 91 1.81 13.84 -7.66
C ALA A 91 3.30 13.93 -7.28
N GLN A 92 3.73 13.32 -6.18
CA GLN A 92 5.14 13.25 -5.80
C GLN A 92 5.97 12.47 -6.81
N ALA A 93 5.49 11.31 -7.26
CA ALA A 93 6.12 10.50 -8.29
C ALA A 93 6.28 11.27 -9.61
N SER A 94 5.28 12.08 -10.00
CA SER A 94 5.39 12.94 -11.17
C SER A 94 6.54 13.95 -11.02
N ARG A 95 6.69 14.55 -9.84
CA ARG A 95 7.69 15.61 -9.59
C ARG A 95 9.10 15.08 -9.45
N VAL A 96 9.31 14.00 -8.69
CA VAL A 96 10.66 13.53 -8.32
C VAL A 96 11.05 12.20 -8.94
N GLY A 97 10.09 11.41 -9.44
CA GLY A 97 10.35 10.05 -9.92
C GLY A 97 11.13 9.98 -11.24
N ARG A 98 11.04 11.00 -12.11
CA ARG A 98 11.75 11.01 -13.40
C ARG A 98 13.24 10.79 -13.24
N ALA A 99 13.87 11.52 -12.32
CA ALA A 99 15.32 11.46 -12.10
C ALA A 99 15.78 10.04 -11.73
N GLU A 100 14.93 9.27 -11.06
CA GLU A 100 15.24 7.92 -10.63
C GLU A 100 14.91 6.86 -11.68
N TYR A 101 13.74 6.93 -12.31
CA TYR A 101 13.24 5.87 -13.17
C TYR A 101 13.51 6.10 -14.67
N LEU A 102 13.62 7.37 -15.09
CA LEU A 102 13.84 7.74 -16.48
C LEU A 102 14.81 8.93 -16.57
N PRO A 103 16.07 8.79 -16.12
CA PRO A 103 17.01 9.91 -15.99
C PRO A 103 17.29 10.61 -17.33
N ARG A 104 17.31 9.86 -18.43
CA ARG A 104 17.58 10.34 -19.79
C ARG A 104 16.31 10.77 -20.56
N GLY A 105 15.13 10.60 -19.98
CA GLY A 105 13.87 11.00 -20.62
C GLY A 105 13.37 12.37 -20.18
N THR A 106 12.42 12.90 -20.93
CA THR A 106 11.74 14.16 -20.63
C THR A 106 10.68 14.00 -19.55
N GLN A 107 10.27 15.12 -18.95
CA GLN A 107 9.17 15.14 -17.98
C GLN A 107 7.84 14.68 -18.60
N ALA A 108 7.60 14.99 -19.88
CA ALA A 108 6.40 14.57 -20.58
C ALA A 108 6.36 13.05 -20.78
N GLN A 109 7.48 12.44 -21.21
CA GLN A 109 7.61 10.98 -21.33
C GLN A 109 7.40 10.30 -19.98
N TRP A 110 7.99 10.84 -18.92
CA TRP A 110 7.79 10.31 -17.57
C TRP A 110 6.34 10.36 -17.12
N ASN A 111 5.68 11.52 -17.26
CA ASN A 111 4.28 11.67 -16.88
C ASN A 111 3.38 10.74 -17.71
N ALA A 112 3.64 10.58 -19.01
CA ALA A 112 2.90 9.66 -19.86
C ALA A 112 3.01 8.21 -19.38
N LEU A 113 4.22 7.76 -19.04
CA LEU A 113 4.45 6.42 -18.48
C LEU A 113 3.83 6.25 -17.09
N LEU A 114 3.91 7.27 -16.24
CA LEU A 114 3.36 7.27 -14.90
C LEU A 114 1.83 7.14 -14.92
N PHE A 115 1.14 8.01 -15.67
CA PHE A 115 -0.31 7.99 -15.76
C PHE A 115 -0.83 6.83 -16.61
N GLY A 116 -0.09 6.43 -17.66
CA GLY A 116 -0.38 5.22 -18.41
C GLY A 116 -0.30 3.97 -17.53
N GLY A 117 0.72 3.87 -16.67
CA GLY A 117 0.87 2.78 -15.70
C GLY A 117 -0.28 2.73 -14.69
N ALA A 118 -0.70 3.90 -14.17
CA ALA A 118 -1.86 4.00 -13.28
C ALA A 118 -3.17 3.53 -13.97
N ALA A 119 -3.40 3.96 -15.22
CA ALA A 119 -4.58 3.55 -15.99
C ALA A 119 -4.59 2.04 -16.28
N ILE A 120 -3.43 1.47 -16.65
CA ILE A 120 -3.27 0.02 -16.85
C ILE A 120 -3.55 -0.73 -15.56
N ALA A 121 -3.04 -0.27 -14.41
CA ALA A 121 -3.28 -0.91 -13.13
C ALA A 121 -4.77 -0.91 -12.75
N ILE A 122 -5.48 0.21 -12.98
CA ILE A 122 -6.94 0.29 -12.78
C ILE A 122 -7.65 -0.73 -13.66
N LEU A 123 -7.33 -0.79 -14.96
CA LEU A 123 -7.94 -1.74 -15.89
C LEU A 123 -7.68 -3.20 -15.49
N CYS A 124 -6.42 -3.53 -15.17
CA CYS A 124 -6.03 -4.86 -14.73
C CYS A 124 -6.74 -5.25 -13.44
N TRP A 125 -6.88 -4.33 -12.48
CA TRP A 125 -7.60 -4.61 -11.24
C TRP A 125 -9.09 -4.85 -11.47
N GLU A 126 -9.73 -4.03 -12.30
CA GLU A 126 -11.13 -4.21 -12.68
C GLU A 126 -11.39 -5.58 -13.30
N TYR A 127 -10.52 -6.03 -14.20
CA TYR A 127 -10.57 -7.36 -14.78
C TYR A 127 -10.25 -8.47 -13.75
N GLN A 128 -9.22 -8.30 -12.92
CA GLN A 128 -8.80 -9.35 -11.99
C GLN A 128 -9.88 -9.67 -10.96
N LYS A 129 -10.64 -8.66 -10.51
CA LYS A 129 -11.77 -8.87 -9.59
C LYS A 129 -12.87 -9.75 -10.17
N THR A 130 -13.12 -9.69 -11.48
CA THR A 130 -14.15 -10.55 -12.08
C THR A 130 -13.73 -12.02 -12.01
N ILE A 131 -12.43 -12.29 -12.10
CA ILE A 131 -11.86 -13.64 -11.96
C ILE A 131 -11.89 -14.09 -10.49
N TRP A 132 -11.51 -13.21 -9.56
CA TRP A 132 -11.39 -13.56 -8.14
C TRP A 132 -12.72 -13.63 -7.40
N ALA A 133 -13.80 -13.17 -8.03
CA ALA A 133 -15.11 -13.04 -7.38
C ALA A 133 -14.98 -12.34 -6.01
N ASP A 134 -14.24 -11.21 -5.98
CA ASP A 134 -14.06 -10.36 -4.79
C ASP A 134 -14.99 -9.12 -4.87
N PRO A 135 -16.30 -9.28 -4.61
CA PRO A 135 -17.24 -8.17 -4.69
C PRO A 135 -17.02 -7.12 -3.61
N LEU A 136 -16.27 -7.45 -2.54
CA LEU A 136 -16.07 -6.58 -1.38
C LEU A 136 -14.75 -5.82 -1.40
N TYR A 137 -13.87 -6.08 -2.37
CA TYR A 137 -12.57 -5.41 -2.50
C TYR A 137 -11.73 -5.61 -1.23
N GLN A 138 -11.72 -6.83 -0.70
CA GLN A 138 -10.99 -7.15 0.53
C GLN A 138 -9.73 -7.98 0.24
N ALA A 139 -9.69 -8.70 -0.88
CA ALA A 139 -8.56 -9.56 -1.20
C ALA A 139 -7.29 -8.75 -1.46
N LEU A 140 -7.40 -7.66 -2.23
CA LEU A 140 -6.22 -6.89 -2.63
C LEU A 140 -5.57 -6.12 -1.47
N ALA A 141 -6.36 -5.67 -0.48
CA ALA A 141 -5.83 -5.07 0.73
C ALA A 141 -4.83 -6.02 1.42
N SER A 142 -5.17 -7.30 1.55
CA SER A 142 -4.24 -8.31 2.08
C SER A 142 -3.06 -8.59 1.15
N THR A 143 -3.27 -8.58 -0.18
CA THR A 143 -2.22 -8.81 -1.17
C THR A 143 -1.11 -7.77 -1.11
N THR A 144 -1.48 -6.52 -0.85
CA THR A 144 -0.50 -5.44 -0.88
C THR A 144 0.56 -5.58 0.21
N LEU A 145 0.23 -6.17 1.36
CA LEU A 145 1.14 -6.27 2.51
C LEU A 145 2.35 -7.19 2.25
N TYR A 146 2.19 -8.29 1.51
CA TYR A 146 3.34 -9.13 1.11
C TYR A 146 4.02 -8.66 -0.19
N VAL A 147 3.39 -7.77 -0.95
CA VAL A 147 3.96 -7.19 -2.17
C VAL A 147 4.90 -6.01 -1.88
N ILE A 148 4.70 -5.29 -0.77
CA ILE A 148 5.59 -4.17 -0.37
C ILE A 148 7.07 -4.58 -0.33
N PRO A 149 7.48 -5.65 0.38
CA PRO A 149 8.89 -6.04 0.43
C PRO A 149 9.46 -6.39 -0.95
N LEU A 150 8.65 -6.99 -1.82
CA LEU A 150 9.06 -7.38 -3.18
C LEU A 150 9.52 -6.18 -4.02
N PHE A 151 8.92 -5.00 -3.82
CA PHE A 151 9.28 -3.80 -4.58
C PHE A 151 10.21 -2.86 -3.83
N VAL A 152 10.17 -2.84 -2.50
CA VAL A 152 11.03 -1.98 -1.69
C VAL A 152 12.47 -2.48 -1.66
N VAL A 153 12.69 -3.79 -1.51
CA VAL A 153 14.04 -4.34 -1.40
C VAL A 153 14.87 -4.05 -2.67
N PRO A 154 14.40 -4.32 -3.89
CA PRO A 154 15.13 -3.98 -5.11
C PRO A 154 15.37 -2.48 -5.27
N LEU A 155 14.41 -1.64 -4.84
CA LEU A 155 14.53 -0.19 -4.89
C LEU A 155 15.71 0.30 -4.04
N ILE A 156 15.81 -0.18 -2.79
CA ILE A 156 16.91 0.17 -1.88
C ILE A 156 18.24 -0.35 -2.42
N LEU A 157 18.28 -1.61 -2.89
CA LEU A 157 19.50 -2.20 -3.44
C LEU A 157 20.00 -1.45 -4.68
N ARG A 158 19.09 -1.02 -5.56
CA ARG A 158 19.43 -0.19 -6.72
C ARG A 158 19.95 1.18 -6.31
N ARG A 159 19.34 1.81 -5.31
CA ARG A 159 19.80 3.10 -4.76
C ARG A 159 21.12 3.00 -4.00
N ARG A 160 21.43 1.81 -3.48
CA ARG A 160 22.48 1.57 -2.49
C ARG A 160 22.38 2.55 -1.30
N SER A 161 21.14 2.91 -0.93
CA SER A 161 20.87 3.93 0.09
C SER A 161 19.46 3.79 0.64
N PRO A 162 19.25 3.98 1.96
CA PRO A 162 17.92 4.00 2.58
C PRO A 162 17.20 5.35 2.39
N ILE A 163 17.63 6.18 1.41
CA ILE A 163 17.01 7.47 1.14
C ILE A 163 15.52 7.32 0.79
N ALA A 164 14.74 8.26 1.32
CA ALA A 164 13.29 8.31 1.43
C ALA A 164 12.64 7.11 2.16
N GLN A 165 13.39 6.25 2.83
CA GLN A 165 12.87 5.10 3.59
C GLN A 165 12.80 5.38 5.08
N SER A 166 11.80 4.86 5.79
CA SER A 166 11.71 5.00 7.24
C SER A 166 11.28 3.68 7.88
N PRO A 167 11.90 3.25 8.99
CA PRO A 167 11.49 2.01 9.66
C PRO A 167 10.05 2.12 10.18
N VAL A 168 9.56 3.33 10.46
CA VAL A 168 8.17 3.57 10.86
C VAL A 168 7.18 3.10 9.80
N ILE A 169 7.46 3.30 8.51
CA ILE A 169 6.57 2.89 7.41
C ILE A 169 6.36 1.38 7.46
N TYR A 170 7.45 0.63 7.50
CA TYR A 170 7.44 -0.83 7.47
C TYR A 170 6.96 -1.44 8.78
N GLY A 171 7.30 -0.82 9.92
CA GLY A 171 6.84 -1.26 11.23
C GLY A 171 5.33 -1.09 11.37
N SER A 172 4.77 0.00 10.85
CA SER A 172 3.32 0.20 10.77
C SER A 172 2.65 -0.88 9.91
N PHE A 173 3.17 -1.16 8.70
CA PHE A 173 2.62 -2.25 7.88
C PHE A 173 2.77 -3.63 8.54
N ALA A 174 3.90 -3.90 9.21
CA ALA A 174 4.09 -5.15 9.95
C ALA A 174 3.04 -5.29 11.07
N ALA A 175 2.80 -4.23 11.85
CA ALA A 175 1.80 -4.23 12.91
C ALA A 175 0.36 -4.34 12.38
N MET A 176 0.09 -3.89 11.16
CA MET A 176 -1.22 -4.07 10.51
C MET A 176 -1.53 -5.54 10.22
N VAL A 177 -0.53 -6.36 9.86
CA VAL A 177 -0.74 -7.76 9.46
C VAL A 177 -1.51 -8.55 10.53
N PRO A 178 -1.06 -8.66 11.80
CA PRO A 178 -1.80 -9.44 12.80
C PRO A 178 -3.20 -8.87 13.07
N LEU A 179 -3.40 -7.54 13.02
CA LEU A 179 -4.71 -6.91 13.23
C LEU A 179 -5.67 -7.29 12.10
N TRP A 180 -5.22 -7.19 10.86
CA TRP A 180 -6.01 -7.50 9.66
C TRP A 180 -6.32 -8.99 9.58
N TRP A 181 -5.32 -9.85 9.83
CA TRP A 181 -5.51 -11.31 9.82
C TRP A 181 -6.41 -11.78 10.95
N ALA A 182 -6.28 -11.24 12.17
CA ALA A 182 -7.15 -11.61 13.28
C ALA A 182 -8.63 -11.32 12.96
N VAL A 183 -8.93 -10.17 12.36
CA VAL A 183 -10.30 -9.81 11.98
C VAL A 183 -10.82 -10.69 10.84
N THR A 184 -10.04 -10.87 9.77
CA THR A 184 -10.47 -11.64 8.60
C THR A 184 -10.61 -13.14 8.90
N VAL A 185 -9.67 -13.73 9.64
CA VAL A 185 -9.73 -15.14 10.07
C VAL A 185 -10.86 -15.36 11.07
N GLY A 186 -10.99 -14.45 12.05
CA GLY A 186 -11.94 -14.56 13.16
C GLY A 186 -13.38 -14.28 12.75
N ALA A 187 -13.61 -13.13 12.12
CA ALA A 187 -14.96 -12.62 11.85
C ALA A 187 -15.50 -12.95 10.45
N TYR A 188 -14.63 -13.03 9.42
CA TYR A 188 -15.10 -13.30 8.04
C TYR A 188 -15.13 -14.80 7.74
N GLY A 189 -14.13 -15.55 8.20
CA GLY A 189 -14.03 -17.00 8.00
C GLY A 189 -13.78 -17.38 6.53
N GLY A 190 -14.26 -18.56 6.12
CA GLY A 190 -14.22 -19.01 4.72
C GLY A 190 -12.79 -19.02 4.11
N PRO A 191 -12.58 -18.44 2.92
CA PRO A 191 -11.27 -18.37 2.26
C PRO A 191 -10.15 -17.75 3.11
N PHE A 192 -10.49 -16.90 4.09
CA PHE A 192 -9.51 -16.29 5.00
C PHE A 192 -8.96 -17.28 6.04
N ARG A 193 -9.52 -18.49 6.15
CA ARG A 193 -8.95 -19.59 6.96
C ARG A 193 -8.11 -20.56 6.14
N SER A 194 -7.96 -20.31 4.84
CA SER A 194 -7.11 -21.13 3.98
C SER A 194 -5.64 -21.04 4.40
N TRP A 195 -4.89 -22.13 4.21
CA TRP A 195 -3.47 -22.14 4.55
C TRP A 195 -2.69 -21.13 3.71
N GLN A 196 -3.11 -20.85 2.47
CA GLN A 196 -2.49 -19.85 1.60
C GLN A 196 -2.59 -18.45 2.20
N TYR A 197 -3.79 -18.09 2.71
CA TYR A 197 -4.00 -16.80 3.36
C TYR A 197 -3.22 -16.72 4.68
N LEU A 198 -3.23 -17.76 5.49
CA LEU A 198 -2.48 -17.77 6.76
C LEU A 198 -0.96 -17.71 6.52
N ALA A 199 -0.45 -18.49 5.57
CA ALA A 199 0.96 -18.47 5.19
C ALA A 199 1.38 -17.11 4.62
N SER A 200 0.54 -16.47 3.80
CA SER A 200 0.85 -15.13 3.29
C SER A 200 0.92 -14.08 4.40
N GLY A 201 0.10 -14.20 5.45
CA GLY A 201 0.20 -13.37 6.65
C GLY A 201 1.51 -13.55 7.40
N ILE A 202 1.92 -14.81 7.63
CA ILE A 202 3.21 -15.12 8.27
C ILE A 202 4.36 -14.52 7.45
N VAL A 203 4.38 -14.77 6.14
CA VAL A 203 5.42 -14.25 5.24
C VAL A 203 5.41 -12.72 5.24
N ALA A 204 4.25 -12.07 5.14
CA ALA A 204 4.13 -10.61 5.19
C ALA A 204 4.68 -10.04 6.50
N PHE A 205 4.26 -10.58 7.64
CA PHE A 205 4.69 -10.11 8.95
C PHE A 205 6.20 -10.25 9.14
N THR A 206 6.76 -11.42 8.83
CA THR A 206 8.20 -11.67 8.95
C THR A 206 8.99 -10.76 8.03
N THR A 207 8.62 -10.67 6.75
CA THR A 207 9.37 -9.86 5.78
C THR A 207 9.29 -8.37 6.07
N LEU A 208 8.13 -7.84 6.47
CA LEU A 208 7.99 -6.43 6.86
C LEU A 208 8.75 -6.12 8.15
N THR A 209 8.76 -7.04 9.12
CA THR A 209 9.54 -6.88 10.35
C THR A 209 11.04 -6.88 10.06
N THR A 210 11.52 -7.83 9.25
CA THR A 210 12.92 -7.86 8.81
C THR A 210 13.30 -6.60 8.04
N LEU A 211 12.44 -6.13 7.14
CA LEU A 211 12.65 -4.90 6.38
C LEU A 211 12.68 -3.67 7.29
N THR A 212 11.82 -3.62 8.30
CA THR A 212 11.82 -2.58 9.34
C THR A 212 13.17 -2.50 10.05
N TRP A 213 13.65 -3.65 10.54
CA TRP A 213 14.94 -3.75 11.20
C TRP A 213 16.11 -3.39 10.28
N TRP A 214 16.08 -3.89 9.04
CA TRP A 214 17.14 -3.61 8.06
C TRP A 214 17.22 -2.12 7.72
N ILE A 215 16.09 -1.45 7.47
CA ILE A 215 16.03 0.00 7.23
C ILE A 215 16.48 0.78 8.46
N HIS A 216 16.11 0.35 9.66
CA HIS A 216 16.59 0.98 10.89
C HIS A 216 18.12 0.93 10.98
N ARG A 217 18.71 -0.24 10.72
CA ARG A 217 20.17 -0.43 10.71
C ARG A 217 20.85 0.42 9.64
N LEU A 218 20.37 0.41 8.40
CA LEU A 218 20.94 1.21 7.32
C LEU A 218 20.94 2.71 7.64
N ARG A 219 19.87 3.22 8.26
CA ARG A 219 19.75 4.63 8.64
C ARG A 219 20.55 5.03 9.88
N SER A 220 20.96 4.08 10.72
CA SER A 220 21.79 4.36 11.88
C SER A 220 23.29 4.30 11.57
N THR A 221 23.71 3.57 10.53
CA THR A 221 25.12 3.37 10.19
C THR A 221 25.69 4.34 9.16
N GLU A 222 24.85 5.00 8.35
CA GLU A 222 25.33 5.84 7.23
C GLU A 222 24.78 7.29 7.32
N PRO A 223 25.63 8.32 7.18
CA PRO A 223 25.14 9.65 6.82
C PRO A 223 24.56 9.55 5.41
N VAL A 224 23.23 9.60 5.26
CA VAL A 224 22.49 9.34 4.00
C VAL A 224 23.12 10.12 2.83
N PRO A 225 23.96 9.48 2.00
CA PRO A 225 24.55 10.16 0.85
C PRO A 225 23.44 10.31 -0.19
N ARG A 226 23.33 11.48 -0.82
CA ARG A 226 22.45 11.60 -1.99
C ARG A 226 23.05 10.73 -3.10
N PRO A 227 22.28 9.80 -3.69
CA PRO A 227 22.75 9.04 -4.83
C PRO A 227 23.15 10.03 -5.93
N THR A 228 24.42 10.04 -6.32
CA THR A 228 24.88 10.81 -7.47
C THR A 228 24.41 10.10 -8.74
N LEU A 229 23.72 10.83 -9.62
CA LEU A 229 23.18 10.29 -10.88
C LEU A 229 24.24 9.61 -11.77
N CYS A 230 25.52 9.88 -11.53
CA CYS A 230 26.65 9.25 -12.19
C CYS A 230 26.93 7.79 -11.76
N ASP A 231 26.42 7.35 -10.61
CA ASP A 231 26.72 6.02 -10.04
C ASP A 231 25.73 4.93 -10.46
N VAL A 232 24.68 5.32 -11.18
CA VAL A 232 23.73 4.39 -11.82
C VAL A 232 24.14 4.25 -13.29
N ARG A 233 25.31 3.66 -13.53
CA ARG A 233 25.76 3.20 -14.86
C ARG A 233 25.71 1.69 -14.93
#